data_AF-A0AAP2KU11-F1
#
_entry.id   AF-A0AAP2KU11-F1
#
_cell.length_a   1.000
_cell.length_b   1.000
_cell.length_c   1.000
_cell.angle_alpha   90.00
_cell.angle_beta   90.00
_cell.angle_gamma   90.00
#
_symmetry.space_group_name_H-M   'P 1'
#
loop_
_entity.id
_entity.type
_entity.pdbx_description
1 polymer ?
#
loop_
_entity_poly.entity_id
_entity_poly.type
_entity_poly.pdbx_seq_one_letter_code
_entity_poly.pdbx_strand_id
1 'polypeptide(L)'
;MSESSSVTGEILEEQTALSLADLSRACAVHAEAIVELVDEGILTPSGPAPHRWRFSGRHLVRARVALRLQQDLGVNLPGAALALELMDEIEQLRRGSVERRG
;
A
#
# COMPACT_ATOMS: atom_id res chain seq x y z
N MET A 1 -35.21 -5.31 6.86
CA MET A 1 -34.63 -4.16 6.12
C MET A 1 -33.52 -3.61 6.99
N SER A 2 -32.26 -3.84 6.61
CA SER A 2 -31.11 -3.29 7.33
C SER A 2 -30.13 -2.77 6.30
N GLU A 3 -29.76 -1.51 6.48
CA GLU A 3 -29.07 -0.63 5.54
C GLU A 3 -27.71 -1.18 5.11
N SER A 4 -27.53 -1.32 3.80
CA SER A 4 -26.21 -1.47 3.21
C SER A 4 -25.47 -0.13 3.37
N SER A 5 -24.61 -0.04 4.39
CA SER A 5 -23.60 1.01 4.48
C SER A 5 -22.64 0.83 3.30
N SER A 6 -22.95 1.49 2.18
CA SER A 6 -22.04 1.61 1.06
C SER A 6 -20.86 2.45 1.54
N VAL A 7 -19.72 1.80 1.76
CA VAL A 7 -18.46 2.51 1.96
C VAL A 7 -18.14 3.17 0.62
N THR A 8 -18.36 4.48 0.54
CA THR A 8 -17.89 5.30 -0.56
C THR A 8 -16.36 5.25 -0.56
N GLY A 9 -15.79 4.36 -1.37
CA GLY A 9 -14.38 4.43 -1.71
C GLY A 9 -14.20 5.63 -2.63
N GLU A 10 -13.57 6.69 -2.13
CA GLU A 10 -13.11 7.78 -3.00
C GLU A 10 -12.13 7.18 -4.00
N ILE A 11 -12.48 7.23 -5.29
CA ILE A 11 -11.56 6.92 -6.38
C ILE A 11 -10.55 8.06 -6.38
N LEU A 12 -9.44 7.87 -5.66
CA LEU A 12 -8.36 8.84 -5.63
C LEU A 12 -7.69 8.83 -7.01
N GLU A 13 -8.05 9.81 -7.83
CA GLU A 13 -7.40 10.08 -9.11
C GLU A 13 -5.87 10.12 -8.94
N GLU A 14 -5.15 9.72 -9.97
CA GLU A 14 -3.68 9.64 -10.04
C GLU A 14 -2.95 11.01 -9.86
N GLN A 15 -3.69 12.07 -9.51
CA GLN A 15 -3.23 13.45 -9.45
C GLN A 15 -3.23 14.07 -8.04
N THR A 16 -3.76 13.38 -7.01
CA THR A 16 -3.67 13.88 -5.62
C THR A 16 -2.62 13.12 -4.83
N ALA A 17 -1.51 13.80 -4.56
CA ALA A 17 -0.45 13.27 -3.72
C ALA A 17 -0.87 13.32 -2.24
N LEU A 18 -1.00 12.14 -1.62
CA LEU A 18 -1.36 11.95 -0.22
C LEU A 18 -0.19 12.34 0.69
N SER A 19 -0.48 13.02 1.79
CA SER A 19 0.46 13.21 2.88
C SER A 19 0.56 11.97 3.77
N LEU A 20 1.55 11.94 4.66
CA LEU A 20 1.66 10.92 5.72
C LEU A 20 0.37 10.82 6.57
N ALA A 21 -0.25 11.97 6.86
CA ALA A 21 -1.48 12.01 7.65
C ALA A 21 -2.67 11.43 6.87
N ASP A 22 -2.75 11.64 5.56
CA ASP A 22 -3.81 11.08 4.73
C ASP A 22 -3.70 9.55 4.64
N LEU A 23 -2.47 9.03 4.46
CA LEU A 23 -2.21 7.60 4.43
C LEU A 23 -2.54 6.93 5.77
N SER A 24 -2.10 7.53 6.88
CA SER A 24 -2.43 7.08 8.24
C SER A 24 -3.93 6.98 8.47
N ARG A 25 -4.71 8.02 8.09
CA ARG A 25 -6.17 7.98 8.18
C ARG A 25 -6.79 6.92 7.28
N ALA A 26 -6.36 6.83 6.02
CA ALA A 26 -6.91 5.88 5.06
C ALA A 26 -6.62 4.41 5.42
N CYS A 27 -5.51 4.15 6.11
CA CYS A 27 -5.13 2.84 6.64
C CYS A 27 -5.64 2.58 8.06
N ALA A 28 -6.22 3.58 8.73
CA ALA A 28 -6.64 3.52 10.14
C ALA A 28 -5.52 3.07 11.09
N VAL A 29 -4.31 3.58 10.88
CA VAL A 29 -3.11 3.31 11.72
C VAL A 29 -2.44 4.60 12.13
N HIS A 30 -1.59 4.56 13.16
CA HIS A 30 -0.75 5.70 13.53
C HIS A 30 0.28 6.01 12.44
N ALA A 31 0.70 7.28 12.35
CA ALA A 31 1.70 7.72 11.39
C ALA A 31 3.03 6.96 11.54
N GLU A 32 3.38 6.53 12.75
CA GLU A 32 4.59 5.76 13.05
C GLU A 32 4.62 4.43 12.29
N ALA A 33 3.50 3.72 12.19
CA ALA A 33 3.41 2.50 11.39
C ALA A 33 3.69 2.77 9.90
N ILE A 34 3.24 3.92 9.37
CA ILE A 34 3.54 4.30 7.98
C ILE A 34 5.02 4.68 7.82
N VAL A 35 5.63 5.32 8.84
CA VAL A 35 7.07 5.63 8.85
C VAL A 35 7.89 4.34 8.84
N GLU A 36 7.54 3.36 9.67
CA GLU A 36 8.20 2.05 9.67
C GLU A 36 8.12 1.36 8.30
N LEU A 37 6.97 1.44 7.62
CA LEU A 37 6.85 0.93 6.25
C LEU A 37 7.78 1.66 5.25
N VAL A 38 8.06 2.94 5.46
CA VAL A 38 9.02 3.69 4.63
C VAL A 38 10.45 3.32 4.97
N ASP A 39 10.78 3.19 6.26
CA ASP A 39 12.12 2.85 6.74
C ASP A 39 12.54 1.44 6.28
N GLU A 40 11.59 0.50 6.24
CA GLU A 40 11.77 -0.86 5.71
C GLU A 40 11.70 -0.92 4.17
N GLY A 41 11.53 0.22 3.48
CA GLY A 41 11.51 0.31 2.03
C GLY A 41 10.24 -0.23 1.36
N ILE A 42 9.24 -0.64 2.13
CA ILE A 42 7.94 -1.10 1.62
C ILE A 42 7.22 0.02 0.87
N LEU A 43 7.36 1.25 1.35
CA LEU A 43 6.86 2.46 0.72
C LEU A 43 8.02 3.40 0.36
N THR A 44 7.95 4.03 -0.81
CA THR A 44 8.99 4.97 -1.27
C THR A 44 8.36 6.32 -1.65
N PRO A 45 7.97 7.15 -0.68
CA PRO A 45 7.38 8.45 -0.95
C PRO A 45 8.36 9.38 -1.67
N SER A 46 7.82 10.35 -2.39
CA SER A 46 8.62 11.50 -2.83
C SER A 46 8.73 12.53 -1.70
N GLY A 47 9.82 13.30 -1.69
CA GLY A 47 10.10 14.33 -0.68
C GLY A 47 11.11 13.89 0.38
N PRO A 48 11.86 14.84 0.98
CA PRO A 48 13.05 14.51 1.76
C PRO A 48 12.79 14.14 3.23
N ALA A 49 11.57 14.31 3.74
CA ALA A 49 11.25 14.15 5.15
C ALA A 49 9.75 13.86 5.37
N PRO A 50 9.36 13.26 6.52
CA PRO A 50 7.98 12.84 6.80
C PRO A 50 6.89 13.89 6.55
N HIS A 51 7.12 15.14 6.98
CA HIS A 51 6.17 16.25 6.78
C HIS A 51 6.05 16.71 5.31
N ARG A 52 7.02 16.36 4.46
CA ARG A 52 7.06 16.64 3.02
C ARG A 52 6.78 15.42 2.17
N TRP A 53 6.58 14.24 2.77
CA TRP A 53 6.31 13.03 2.02
C TRP A 53 5.02 13.15 1.22
N ARG A 54 5.08 12.60 0.01
CA ARG A 54 3.99 12.55 -0.95
C ARG A 54 3.88 11.14 -1.50
N PHE A 55 2.72 10.56 -1.28
CA PHE A 55 2.35 9.20 -1.63
C PHE A 55 1.29 9.21 -2.74
N SER A 56 1.30 8.20 -3.59
CA SER A 56 0.28 7.98 -4.62
C SER A 56 -0.75 6.94 -4.16
N GLY A 57 -1.83 6.77 -4.92
CA GLY A 57 -2.81 5.69 -4.66
C GLY A 57 -2.17 4.29 -4.62
N ARG A 58 -1.11 4.05 -5.41
CA ARG A 58 -0.34 2.79 -5.37
C ARG A 58 0.32 2.55 -4.01
N HIS A 59 0.82 3.61 -3.37
CA HIS A 59 1.38 3.50 -2.02
C HIS A 59 0.32 3.15 -0.99
N LEU A 60 -0.89 3.70 -1.11
CA LEU A 60 -2.01 3.36 -0.23
C LEU A 60 -2.39 1.88 -0.34
N VAL A 61 -2.51 1.37 -1.57
CA VAL A 61 -2.79 -0.06 -1.80
C VAL A 61 -1.68 -0.92 -1.20
N ARG A 62 -0.42 -0.59 -1.46
CA ARG A 62 0.74 -1.33 -0.95
C ARG A 62 0.80 -1.32 0.58
N ALA A 63 0.55 -0.18 1.22
CA ALA A 63 0.48 -0.06 2.68
C ALA A 63 -0.60 -0.97 3.27
N ARG A 64 -1.80 -0.98 2.68
CA ARG A 64 -2.90 -1.82 3.15
C ARG A 64 -2.59 -3.32 3.04
N VAL A 65 -1.91 -3.73 1.98
CA VAL A 65 -1.47 -5.14 1.82
C VAL A 65 -0.42 -5.49 2.88
N ALA A 66 0.59 -4.64 3.07
CA ALA A 66 1.61 -4.86 4.11
C ALA A 66 0.99 -5.03 5.50
N LEU A 67 0.10 -4.10 5.90
CA LEU A 67 -0.58 -4.12 7.19
C LEU A 67 -1.44 -5.39 7.36
N ARG A 68 -2.12 -5.84 6.31
CA ARG A 68 -2.88 -7.09 6.32
C ARG A 68 -1.99 -8.31 6.46
N LEU A 69 -0.84 -8.35 5.78
CA LEU A 69 0.12 -9.46 5.96
C LEU A 69 0.60 -9.56 7.42
N GLN A 70 0.82 -8.43 8.08
CA GLN A 70 1.18 -8.42 9.50
C GLN A 70 0.01 -8.89 10.39
N GLN A 71 -1.20 -8.41 10.13
CA GLN A 71 -2.38 -8.72 10.95
C GLN A 71 -2.89 -10.16 10.75
N ASP A 72 -3.02 -10.60 9.50
CA ASP A 72 -3.66 -11.86 9.14
C ASP A 72 -2.68 -13.04 9.21
N LEU A 73 -1.40 -12.81 8.94
CA LEU A 73 -0.37 -13.86 8.87
C LEU A 73 0.70 -13.75 9.95
N GLY A 74 0.68 -12.70 10.78
CA GLY A 74 1.66 -12.50 11.85
C GLY A 74 3.09 -12.26 11.35
N VAL A 75 3.24 -11.84 10.09
CA VAL A 75 4.55 -11.63 9.46
C VAL A 75 5.15 -10.30 9.97
N ASN A 76 6.46 -10.24 10.14
CA ASN A 76 7.16 -8.99 10.48
C ASN A 76 7.31 -8.08 9.24
N LEU A 77 7.76 -6.84 9.42
CA LEU A 77 7.91 -5.89 8.30
C LEU A 77 8.85 -6.38 7.19
N PRO A 78 10.07 -6.92 7.48
CA PRO A 78 10.93 -7.47 6.43
C PRO A 78 10.27 -8.62 5.65
N GLY A 79 9.53 -9.49 6.34
CA GLY A 79 8.80 -10.58 5.70
C GLY A 79 7.64 -10.08 4.84
N ALA A 80 6.95 -9.01 5.26
CA ALA A 80 5.92 -8.37 4.46
C ALA A 80 6.50 -7.71 3.19
N ALA A 81 7.68 -7.09 3.30
CA ALA A 81 8.42 -6.54 2.15
C ALA A 81 8.76 -7.63 1.14
N LEU A 82 9.34 -8.75 1.59
CA LEU A 82 9.65 -9.90 0.73
C LEU A 82 8.39 -10.49 0.09
N ALA A 83 7.31 -10.66 0.85
CA ALA A 83 6.06 -11.18 0.31
C ALA A 83 5.48 -10.25 -0.78
N LEU A 84 5.57 -8.94 -0.59
CA LEU A 84 5.17 -7.95 -1.59
C LEU A 84 6.01 -8.04 -2.86
N GLU A 85 7.33 -8.19 -2.75
CA GLU A 85 8.22 -8.39 -3.90
C GLU A 85 7.88 -9.67 -4.68
N LEU A 86 7.62 -10.77 -3.98
CA LEU A 86 7.22 -12.04 -4.60
C LEU A 86 5.85 -11.93 -5.29
N MET A 87 4.90 -11.20 -4.69
CA MET A 87 3.62 -10.93 -5.34
C MET A 87 3.81 -10.09 -6.61
N ASP A 88 4.65 -9.06 -6.57
CA ASP A 88 5.01 -8.26 -7.74
C ASP A 88 5.63 -9.16 -8.83
N GLU A 89 6.55 -10.06 -8.48
CA GLU A 89 7.18 -11.00 -9.41
C GLU A 89 6.15 -11.96 -10.05
N ILE A 90 5.24 -12.53 -9.25
CA ILE A 90 4.16 -13.40 -9.74
C ILE A 90 3.27 -12.65 -10.73
N GLU A 91 2.92 -11.40 -10.44
CA GLU A 91 2.14 -10.58 -11.36
C GLU A 91 2.87 -10.35 -12.69
N GLN A 92 4.17 -10.05 -12.66
CA GLN A 92 4.97 -9.89 -13.88
C GLN A 92 5.02 -11.18 -14.71
N LEU A 93 5.23 -12.33 -14.07
CA LEU A 93 5.24 -13.64 -14.74
C LEU A 93 3.88 -13.97 -15.39
N ARG A 94 2.78 -13.62 -14.73
CA ARG A 94 1.42 -13.82 -15.27
C ARG A 94 1.17 -12.94 -16.48
N ARG A 95 1.58 -11.67 -16.44
CA ARG A 95 1.43 -10.74 -17.60
C ARG A 95 2.23 -11.24 -18.82
N GLY A 96 3.49 -11.63 -18.63
CA GLY A 96 4.33 -12.15 -19.71
C GLY A 96 3.88 -13.51 -20.26
N SER A 97 3.14 -14.30 -19.47
CA SER A 97 2.54 -15.57 -19.91
C SER A 97 1.27 -15.36 -20.76
N VAL A 98 0.59 -14.22 -20.62
CA VAL A 98 -0.57 -13.84 -21.44
C VAL A 98 -0.12 -13.31 -22.81
N GLU A 99 0.99 -12.57 -22.89
CA GLU A 99 1.53 -12.03 -24.14
C GLU A 99 2.07 -13.09 -25.12
N ARG A 100 2.52 -14.25 -24.63
CA ARG A 100 3.00 -15.36 -25.49
C ARG A 100 1.89 -16.27 -26.02
N ARG A 101 0.64 -16.03 -25.63
CA ARG A 101 -0.53 -16.83 -26.05
C ARG A 101 -1.49 -16.02 -26.94
N GLY A 102 -1.08 -14.84 -27.41
CA GLY A 102 -1.81 -14.00 -28.37
C GLY A 102 -1.27 -14.14 -29.79
#